data_AF-A8G4I7-F1
#
_entry.id   AF-A8G4I7-F1
#
_cell.length_a   1.000
_cell.length_b   1.000
_cell.length_c   1.000
_cell.angle_alpha   90.00
_cell.angle_beta   90.00
_cell.angle_gamma   90.00
#
_symmetry.space_group_name_H-M   'P 1'
#
loop_
_entity.id
_entity.type
_entity.pdbx_description
1 polymer ?
#
loop_
_entity_poly.entity_id
_entity_poly.type
_entity_poly.pdbx_seq_one_letter_code
_entity_poly.pdbx_strand_id
1 'polypeptide(L)'
;MENRQINFFKSKDFNTVLKPFKEGTVVKIDAFDNRENQKELKIGLFGWYAICPSKELKNNKLHYFSLYDEPLVLYRDENENVRCIKNICPHRGASFFGGTLSDGVITCPYHGAKFSSGGSCQNLDRITCSHIVDNNYDNYAKRIHLSQYKTSEKNGYIFVHFSKKSETDLNKIIEDTPISNYELYENGFSHKDYVFEEVLVDFKCDWSRIIENHLDILHIFWVHGDTIPDKDVNKNVLVSFNQKIDINPKYIESIYYYKNDPTKEFIRIKYIPPGRILIYKGDPSSSRYLQVLDHIPLGNNKARVIVRHYRKFLQNKLLNNLLLFKETQRKIFYKIFDEDYMILKTQTYNHNMGFISKDEIKLLGEDRIINYFWKWYKKSEDKDEPWKNIIKNQNHDVYEKVIFKYPPEIKKLEIINNLDIIRKTFVRFAAPLIFFMLVI
;
A
#
# COMPACT_ATOMS: atom_id res chain seq x y z
N MET A 1 -26.74 -8.52 -44.13
CA MET A 1 -25.74 -9.25 -44.94
C MET A 1 -24.53 -8.35 -45.04
N GLU A 2 -23.32 -8.64 -44.56
CA GLU A 2 -22.75 -9.76 -43.81
C GLU A 2 -21.40 -9.24 -43.28
N ASN A 3 -21.05 -9.61 -42.04
CA ASN A 3 -19.77 -9.31 -41.41
C ASN A 3 -18.60 -9.87 -42.22
N ARG A 4 -17.62 -9.05 -42.59
CA ARG A 4 -16.29 -9.54 -43.00
C ARG A 4 -15.35 -9.52 -41.80
N GLN A 5 -15.33 -10.64 -41.07
CA GLN A 5 -14.21 -11.01 -40.22
C GLN A 5 -12.94 -11.15 -41.07
N ILE A 6 -11.91 -10.39 -40.74
CA ILE A 6 -10.58 -10.54 -41.34
C ILE A 6 -9.92 -11.75 -40.65
N ASN A 7 -9.89 -12.87 -41.37
CA ASN A 7 -9.20 -14.10 -40.97
C ASN A 7 -7.68 -13.86 -40.90
N PHE A 8 -7.13 -13.82 -39.69
CA PHE A 8 -5.70 -13.63 -39.39
C PHE A 8 -4.77 -14.80 -39.80
N PHE A 9 -5.28 -15.86 -40.45
CA PHE A 9 -4.53 -17.09 -40.72
C PHE A 9 -4.05 -17.30 -42.17
N LYS A 10 -3.92 -16.24 -42.97
CA LYS A 10 -3.31 -16.35 -44.31
C LYS A 10 -2.29 -15.24 -44.57
N SER A 11 -1.14 -15.29 -43.90
CA SER A 11 0.10 -14.72 -44.45
C SER A 11 1.09 -15.86 -44.69
N LYS A 12 1.66 -15.88 -45.89
CA LYS A 12 2.45 -16.99 -46.45
C LYS A 12 3.95 -16.88 -46.18
N ASP A 13 4.36 -16.11 -45.16
CA ASP A 13 5.75 -15.97 -44.74
C ASP A 13 5.86 -15.85 -43.22
N PHE A 14 5.64 -16.97 -42.53
CA PHE A 14 5.81 -17.11 -41.07
C PHE A 14 7.28 -17.40 -40.67
N ASN A 15 8.18 -17.59 -41.64
CA ASN A 15 9.53 -18.12 -41.40
C ASN A 15 10.66 -17.06 -41.32
N THR A 16 10.35 -15.76 -41.34
CA THR A 16 11.39 -14.70 -41.25
C THR A 16 11.35 -13.87 -39.96
N VAL A 17 10.35 -14.07 -39.07
CA VAL A 17 10.23 -13.28 -37.81
C VAL A 17 10.50 -14.08 -36.53
N LEU A 18 10.62 -15.40 -36.60
CA LEU A 18 11.04 -16.23 -35.46
C LEU A 18 12.18 -17.14 -35.89
N LYS A 19 13.42 -16.63 -35.83
CA LYS A 19 14.55 -17.54 -35.69
C LYS A 19 14.36 -18.27 -34.35
N PRO A 20 14.36 -19.61 -34.32
CA PRO A 20 14.26 -20.34 -33.06
C PRO A 20 15.38 -19.86 -32.15
N PHE A 21 15.03 -19.50 -30.91
CA PHE A 21 16.01 -19.34 -29.85
C PHE A 21 16.84 -20.63 -29.82
N LYS A 22 18.16 -20.51 -30.04
CA LYS A 22 19.07 -21.65 -29.92
C LYS A 22 18.80 -22.34 -28.58
N GLU A 23 18.42 -23.61 -28.64
CA GLU A 23 18.45 -24.50 -27.49
C GLU A 23 19.81 -24.35 -26.80
N GLY A 24 19.79 -24.05 -25.51
CA GLY A 24 21.00 -24.00 -24.68
C GLY A 24 21.47 -22.62 -24.24
N THR A 25 20.72 -21.53 -24.42
CA THR A 25 21.03 -20.25 -23.74
C THR A 25 20.12 -20.04 -22.52
N VAL A 26 20.11 -21.02 -21.61
CA VAL A 26 19.70 -20.75 -20.23
C VAL A 26 20.81 -19.90 -19.66
N VAL A 27 20.56 -18.61 -19.45
CA VAL A 27 21.44 -17.80 -18.61
C VAL A 27 21.39 -18.45 -17.23
N LYS A 28 22.44 -19.20 -16.87
CA LYS A 28 22.61 -19.68 -15.50
C LYS A 28 22.71 -18.44 -14.62
N ILE A 29 21.65 -18.17 -13.87
CA ILE A 29 21.56 -17.03 -12.94
C ILE A 29 22.72 -17.08 -11.93
N ASP A 30 23.20 -18.28 -11.60
CA ASP A 30 24.35 -18.53 -10.73
C ASP A 30 25.67 -17.90 -11.23
N ALA A 31 25.80 -17.61 -12.52
CA ALA A 31 27.01 -16.99 -13.09
C ALA A 31 27.08 -15.46 -12.86
N PHE A 32 25.97 -14.82 -12.48
CA PHE A 32 25.96 -13.40 -12.10
C PHE A 32 26.37 -13.15 -10.64
N ASP A 33 26.42 -14.20 -9.80
CA ASP A 33 26.59 -14.06 -8.35
C ASP A 33 28.04 -13.81 -7.89
N ASN A 34 29.05 -13.81 -8.78
CA ASN A 34 30.45 -13.88 -8.37
C ASN A 34 31.32 -12.61 -8.52
N ARG A 35 30.76 -11.43 -8.84
CA ARG A 35 31.57 -10.18 -8.93
C ARG A 35 30.89 -8.88 -8.46
N GLU A 36 30.06 -8.94 -7.44
CA GLU A 36 29.70 -7.73 -6.68
C GLU A 36 29.90 -8.03 -5.20
N ASN A 37 30.79 -7.30 -4.53
CA ASN A 37 30.80 -7.24 -3.06
C ASN A 37 29.38 -6.84 -2.63
N GLN A 38 28.61 -7.81 -2.13
CA GLN A 38 27.14 -7.80 -2.10
C GLN A 38 26.61 -6.55 -1.40
N LYS A 39 26.15 -5.57 -2.18
CA LYS A 39 25.29 -4.52 -1.67
C LYS A 39 23.95 -5.18 -1.35
N GLU A 40 23.66 -5.38 -0.07
CA GLU A 40 22.43 -6.04 0.38
C GLU A 40 21.51 -5.05 1.10
N LEU A 41 20.20 -5.18 0.87
CA LEU A 41 19.16 -4.56 1.69
C LEU A 41 19.23 -5.08 3.14
N LYS A 42 19.27 -4.17 4.12
CA LYS A 42 19.39 -4.52 5.54
C LYS A 42 18.09 -4.36 6.34
N ILE A 43 17.17 -3.52 5.86
CA ILE A 43 15.88 -3.28 6.51
C ILE A 43 15.00 -4.53 6.32
N GLY A 44 14.46 -5.07 7.41
CA GLY A 44 13.60 -6.27 7.41
C GLY A 44 12.11 -5.95 7.24
N LEU A 45 11.27 -6.87 7.71
CA LEU A 45 9.81 -6.74 7.78
C LEU A 45 9.36 -5.99 9.05
N PHE A 46 10.17 -5.97 10.11
CA PHE A 46 9.96 -5.04 11.22
C PHE A 46 10.45 -3.64 10.86
N GLY A 47 9.63 -2.63 11.10
CA GLY A 47 9.88 -1.26 10.68
C GLY A 47 8.62 -0.40 10.54
N TRP A 48 8.77 0.75 9.91
CA TRP A 48 7.71 1.74 9.74
C TRP A 48 6.78 1.40 8.55
N TYR A 49 5.47 1.30 8.81
CA TYR A 49 4.43 1.16 7.79
C TYR A 49 3.54 2.41 7.77
N ALA A 50 3.25 2.96 6.60
CA ALA A 50 2.26 4.02 6.44
C ALA A 50 0.84 3.41 6.47
N ILE A 51 0.17 3.43 7.63
CA ILE A 51 -1.08 2.70 7.85
C ILE A 51 -2.28 3.36 7.18
N CYS A 52 -2.36 4.68 7.26
CA CYS A 52 -3.43 5.44 6.64
C CYS A 52 -3.04 6.92 6.46
N PRO A 53 -3.74 7.64 5.57
CA PRO A 53 -3.69 9.10 5.55
C PRO A 53 -4.16 9.64 6.91
N SER A 54 -3.48 10.65 7.44
CA SER A 54 -3.77 11.27 8.75
C SER A 54 -5.25 11.66 8.93
N LYS A 55 -5.87 12.18 7.87
CA LYS A 55 -7.29 12.56 7.82
C LYS A 55 -8.29 11.40 8.01
N GLU A 56 -7.86 10.15 7.81
CA GLU A 56 -8.71 8.96 8.03
C GLU A 56 -8.90 8.70 9.53
N LEU A 57 -7.97 9.15 10.37
CA LEU A 57 -8.11 9.12 11.83
C LEU A 57 -8.87 10.36 12.31
N LYS A 58 -10.19 10.25 12.33
CA LYS A 58 -11.09 11.29 12.83
C LYS A 58 -10.98 11.42 14.35
N ASN A 59 -11.12 12.64 14.86
CA ASN A 59 -11.17 12.90 16.30
C ASN A 59 -12.30 12.11 16.96
N ASN A 60 -12.07 11.63 18.18
CA ASN A 60 -13.01 10.81 18.95
C ASN A 60 -13.54 9.57 18.21
N LYS A 61 -12.75 9.02 17.27
CA LYS A 61 -13.03 7.74 16.61
C LYS A 61 -11.87 6.77 16.74
N LEU A 62 -12.24 5.50 16.95
CA LEU A 62 -11.32 4.37 16.87
C LEU A 62 -11.22 3.93 15.41
N HIS A 63 -10.00 3.78 14.91
CA HIS A 63 -9.72 3.27 13.57
C HIS A 63 -9.12 1.87 13.69
N TYR A 64 -9.92 0.86 13.34
CA TYR A 64 -9.54 -0.55 13.43
C TYR A 64 -8.83 -1.00 12.16
N PHE A 65 -7.74 -1.73 12.33
CA PHE A 65 -7.01 -2.36 11.24
C PHE A 65 -6.30 -3.61 11.77
N SER A 66 -5.54 -4.27 10.92
CA SER A 66 -4.66 -5.37 11.31
C SER A 66 -3.32 -5.23 10.62
N LEU A 67 -2.27 -5.80 11.21
CA LEU A 67 -0.96 -5.89 10.59
C LEU A 67 -0.39 -7.28 10.89
N TYR A 68 -0.09 -8.06 9.86
CA TYR A 68 0.28 -9.48 9.99
C TYR A 68 -0.73 -10.28 10.84
N ASP A 69 -2.03 -10.11 10.56
CA ASP A 69 -3.17 -10.69 11.30
C ASP A 69 -3.31 -10.25 12.77
N GLU A 70 -2.40 -9.45 13.31
CA GLU A 70 -2.55 -8.87 14.64
C GLU A 70 -3.59 -7.74 14.60
N PRO A 71 -4.67 -7.79 15.43
CA PRO A 71 -5.70 -6.78 15.41
C PRO A 71 -5.27 -5.53 16.19
N LEU A 72 -5.31 -4.37 15.54
CA LEU A 72 -4.80 -3.10 16.06
C LEU A 72 -5.85 -1.99 16.00
N VAL A 73 -5.67 -0.97 16.83
CA VAL A 73 -6.53 0.23 16.86
C VAL A 73 -5.67 1.48 16.89
N LEU A 74 -5.95 2.41 15.97
CA LEU A 74 -5.46 3.78 16.02
C LEU A 74 -6.50 4.68 16.68
N TYR A 75 -6.03 5.62 17.51
CA TYR A 75 -6.84 6.70 18.08
C TYR A 75 -5.98 7.91 18.44
N ARG A 76 -6.61 9.05 18.68
CA ARG A 76 -5.95 10.25 19.23
C ARG A 76 -6.19 10.31 20.73
N ASP A 77 -5.11 10.45 21.49
CA ASP A 77 -5.20 10.67 22.93
C ASP A 77 -5.58 12.11 23.26
N GLU A 78 -5.65 12.42 24.56
CA GLU A 78 -6.04 13.73 25.10
C GLU A 78 -5.09 14.87 24.71
N ASN A 79 -3.86 14.54 24.27
CA ASN A 79 -2.86 15.48 23.78
C ASN A 79 -2.77 15.47 22.25
N GLU A 80 -3.79 14.91 21.58
CA GLU A 80 -3.88 14.73 20.12
C GLU A 80 -2.78 13.84 19.53
N ASN A 81 -2.00 13.13 20.36
CA ASN A 81 -1.01 12.18 19.88
C ASN A 81 -1.70 10.93 19.34
N VAL A 82 -1.23 10.44 18.20
CA VAL A 82 -1.72 9.20 17.63
C VAL A 82 -1.19 8.02 18.43
N ARG A 83 -2.07 7.13 18.87
CA ARG A 83 -1.75 5.90 19.60
C ARG A 83 -2.11 4.67 18.77
N CYS A 84 -1.25 3.66 18.76
CA CYS A 84 -1.51 2.37 18.14
C CYS A 84 -1.45 1.28 19.20
N ILE A 85 -2.61 0.74 19.58
CA ILE A 85 -2.72 -0.33 20.59
C ILE A 85 -3.16 -1.63 19.96
N LYS A 86 -2.93 -2.75 20.68
CA LYS A 86 -3.66 -4.00 20.39
C LYS A 86 -5.16 -3.79 20.58
N ASN A 87 -5.98 -4.35 19.69
CA ASN A 87 -7.43 -4.39 19.84
C ASN A 87 -7.89 -5.45 20.86
N ILE A 88 -7.20 -5.51 22.01
CA ILE A 88 -7.37 -6.52 23.04
C ILE A 88 -7.25 -5.82 24.38
N CYS A 89 -8.33 -5.81 25.15
CA CYS A 89 -8.36 -5.26 26.48
C CYS A 89 -7.60 -6.19 27.44
N PRO A 90 -6.56 -5.70 28.16
CA PRO A 90 -5.75 -6.53 29.04
C PRO A 90 -6.49 -7.02 30.30
N HIS A 91 -7.71 -6.53 30.56
CA HIS A 91 -8.52 -7.00 31.68
C HIS A 91 -8.96 -8.47 31.48
N ARG A 92 -9.61 -8.78 30.35
CA ARG A 92 -10.16 -10.13 30.06
C ARG A 92 -10.12 -10.51 28.57
N GLY A 93 -9.27 -9.84 27.78
CA GLY A 93 -9.07 -10.17 26.36
C GLY A 93 -10.17 -9.68 25.41
N ALA A 94 -11.16 -8.91 25.88
CA ALA A 94 -12.23 -8.42 25.02
C ALA A 94 -11.71 -7.42 23.98
N SER A 95 -12.35 -7.38 22.81
CA SER A 95 -12.06 -6.37 21.79
C SER A 95 -12.51 -4.97 22.25
N PHE A 96 -11.82 -3.93 21.77
CA PHE A 96 -12.32 -2.55 21.86
C PHE A 96 -13.35 -2.24 20.76
N PHE A 97 -13.65 -3.17 19.86
CA PHE A 97 -14.72 -3.02 18.89
C PHE A 97 -16.07 -2.84 19.58
N GLY A 98 -16.80 -1.77 19.24
CA GLY A 98 -18.03 -1.37 19.94
C GLY A 98 -17.80 -0.58 21.23
N GLY A 99 -16.54 -0.34 21.62
CA GLY A 99 -16.18 0.59 22.68
C GLY A 99 -16.36 2.05 22.29
N THR A 100 -16.05 2.95 23.22
CA THR A 100 -16.13 4.40 23.01
C THR A 100 -14.78 5.07 23.16
N LEU A 101 -14.64 6.24 22.54
CA LEU A 101 -13.51 7.15 22.72
C LEU A 101 -14.08 8.55 23.01
N SER A 102 -13.74 9.10 24.16
CA SER A 102 -14.10 10.48 24.55
C SER A 102 -12.88 11.12 25.19
N ASP A 103 -12.50 12.31 24.72
CA ASP A 103 -11.43 13.12 25.31
C ASP A 103 -10.11 12.33 25.49
N GLY A 104 -9.78 11.51 24.47
CA GLY A 104 -8.59 10.66 24.49
C GLY A 104 -8.67 9.40 25.36
N VAL A 105 -9.80 9.17 26.04
CA VAL A 105 -10.02 8.00 26.90
C VAL A 105 -10.76 6.91 26.15
N ILE A 106 -10.10 5.78 25.93
CA ILE A 106 -10.72 4.60 25.33
C ILE A 106 -11.44 3.79 26.41
N THR A 107 -12.71 3.44 26.15
CA THR A 107 -13.53 2.64 27.07
C THR A 107 -13.85 1.28 26.44
N CYS A 108 -13.43 0.21 27.10
CA CYS A 108 -13.74 -1.17 26.71
C CYS A 108 -15.25 -1.43 26.86
N PRO A 109 -15.91 -2.00 25.84
CA PRO A 109 -17.36 -2.22 25.86
C PRO A 109 -17.80 -3.32 26.83
N TYR A 110 -16.87 -4.16 27.33
CA TYR A 110 -17.26 -5.30 28.17
C TYR A 110 -17.64 -4.84 29.59
N HIS A 111 -16.73 -4.16 30.28
CA HIS A 111 -16.92 -3.76 31.69
C HIS A 111 -16.61 -2.28 31.93
N GLY A 112 -16.55 -1.47 30.87
CA GLY A 112 -16.26 -0.04 31.00
C GLY A 112 -14.83 0.27 31.46
N ALA A 113 -13.87 -0.64 31.26
CA ALA A 113 -12.47 -0.37 31.57
C ALA A 113 -11.97 0.80 30.72
N LYS A 114 -11.58 1.89 31.39
CA LYS A 114 -11.16 3.15 30.78
C LYS A 114 -9.64 3.21 30.75
N PHE A 115 -9.07 3.63 29.63
CA PHE A 115 -7.62 3.78 29.48
C PHE A 115 -7.28 5.15 28.89
N SER A 116 -6.26 5.79 29.46
CA SER A 116 -5.81 7.14 29.09
C SER A 116 -4.29 7.26 29.23
N SER A 117 -3.67 8.13 28.44
CA SER A 117 -2.24 8.42 28.52
C SER A 117 -1.88 9.55 29.50
N GLY A 118 -2.82 10.40 29.94
CA GLY A 118 -2.55 11.43 30.94
C GLY A 118 -3.38 11.34 32.23
N GLY A 119 -3.97 10.18 32.51
CA GLY A 119 -4.56 9.85 33.82
C GLY A 119 -3.53 9.80 34.96
N SER A 120 -3.78 9.00 36.01
CA SER A 120 -2.90 8.92 37.20
C SER A 120 -1.44 8.51 36.95
N CYS A 121 -1.08 8.14 35.72
CA CYS A 121 0.30 8.05 35.26
C CYS A 121 0.59 9.26 34.37
N GLN A 122 1.39 10.21 34.85
CA GLN A 122 1.87 11.38 34.08
C GLN A 122 2.81 11.02 32.91
N ASN A 123 2.90 9.74 32.52
CA ASN A 123 3.83 9.27 31.52
C ASN A 123 3.09 9.06 30.19
N LEU A 124 3.26 10.02 29.27
CA LEU A 124 2.72 9.96 27.92
C LEU A 124 3.16 8.69 27.16
N ASP A 125 4.24 8.02 27.55
CA ASP A 125 4.69 6.79 26.88
C ASP A 125 3.97 5.53 27.39
N ARG A 126 2.98 5.67 28.28
CA ARG A 126 2.15 4.57 28.79
C ARG A 126 0.67 4.92 28.72
N ILE A 127 -0.15 3.92 28.44
CA ILE A 127 -1.61 4.04 28.49
C ILE A 127 -2.11 3.16 29.64
N THR A 128 -2.66 3.77 30.69
CA THR A 128 -2.98 3.08 31.95
C THR A 128 -4.49 3.01 32.17
N CYS A 129 -4.94 1.90 32.74
CA CYS A 129 -6.33 1.72 33.15
C CYS A 129 -6.66 2.65 34.32
N SER A 130 -7.77 3.37 34.25
CA SER A 130 -8.30 4.15 35.37
C SER A 130 -9.31 3.35 36.19
N HIS A 131 -9.59 3.83 37.40
CA HIS A 131 -10.53 3.21 38.33
C HIS A 131 -11.93 3.10 37.67
N ILE A 132 -12.46 1.88 37.63
CA ILE A 132 -13.79 1.57 37.06
C ILE A 132 -14.88 1.74 38.13
N VAL A 133 -14.50 1.56 39.40
CA VAL A 133 -15.36 1.63 40.60
C VAL A 133 -14.98 2.88 41.40
N ASP A 134 -15.72 3.17 42.46
CA ASP A 134 -15.44 4.18 43.49
C ASP A 134 -13.93 4.29 43.85
N ASN A 135 -13.48 5.54 44.01
CA ASN A 135 -12.10 5.89 44.34
C ASN A 135 -11.60 5.32 45.67
N ASN A 136 -12.49 4.90 46.58
CA ASN A 136 -12.16 4.27 47.86
C ASN A 136 -11.95 2.76 47.75
N TYR A 137 -12.14 2.16 46.57
CA TYR A 137 -11.96 0.73 46.36
C TYR A 137 -10.51 0.41 46.00
N ASP A 138 -9.85 -0.43 46.80
CA ASP A 138 -8.50 -0.92 46.49
C ASP A 138 -8.53 -1.79 45.22
N ASN A 139 -7.89 -1.32 44.15
CA ASN A 139 -7.89 -2.03 42.88
C ASN A 139 -6.56 -1.92 42.14
N TYR A 140 -6.37 -2.87 41.23
CA TYR A 140 -5.14 -3.06 40.48
C TYR A 140 -5.09 -2.28 39.16
N ALA A 141 -6.05 -1.37 38.88
CA ALA A 141 -6.15 -0.69 37.57
C ALA A 141 -4.86 0.04 37.19
N LYS A 142 -4.20 0.70 38.17
CA LYS A 142 -2.92 1.42 37.95
C LYS A 142 -1.77 0.52 37.46
N ARG A 143 -1.87 -0.80 37.62
CA ARG A 143 -0.87 -1.79 37.15
C ARG A 143 -1.22 -2.38 35.77
N ILE A 144 -2.39 -2.05 35.24
CA ILE A 144 -2.89 -2.57 33.97
C ILE A 144 -2.63 -1.52 32.90
N HIS A 145 -1.86 -1.88 31.89
CA HIS A 145 -1.47 -1.00 30.79
C HIS A 145 -1.81 -1.63 29.44
N LEU A 146 -2.13 -0.79 28.45
CA LEU A 146 -2.24 -1.25 27.07
C LEU A 146 -0.85 -1.43 26.47
N SER A 147 -0.67 -2.53 25.73
CA SER A 147 0.49 -2.67 24.87
C SER A 147 0.27 -1.93 23.55
N GLN A 148 1.32 -1.26 23.09
CA GLN A 148 1.29 -0.35 21.96
C GLN A 148 2.51 -0.51 21.06
N TYR A 149 2.37 0.01 19.83
CA TYR A 149 3.45 0.22 18.87
C TYR A 149 3.75 1.70 18.76
N LYS A 150 5.00 2.04 18.44
CA LYS A 150 5.39 3.43 18.23
C LYS A 150 4.71 3.98 16.98
N THR A 151 4.26 5.21 17.07
CA THR A 151 3.53 5.91 16.01
C THR A 151 4.28 7.18 15.62
N SER A 152 4.05 7.65 14.40
CA SER A 152 4.50 8.97 13.97
C SER A 152 3.54 9.54 12.95
N GLU A 153 3.07 10.75 13.17
CA GLU A 153 2.24 11.48 12.20
C GLU A 153 3.12 12.47 11.43
N LYS A 154 3.41 12.15 10.16
CA LYS A 154 4.31 12.96 9.33
C LYS A 154 3.88 12.95 7.88
N ASN A 155 4.06 14.08 7.19
CA ASN A 155 3.71 14.25 5.77
C ASN A 155 2.26 13.84 5.46
N GLY A 156 1.32 14.08 6.39
CA GLY A 156 -0.09 13.71 6.23
C GLY A 156 -0.37 12.20 6.26
N TYR A 157 0.56 11.37 6.73
CA TYR A 157 0.38 9.95 7.01
C TYR A 157 0.46 9.69 8.51
N ILE A 158 -0.20 8.62 8.94
CA ILE A 158 0.08 7.97 10.21
C ILE A 158 0.95 6.74 9.94
N PHE A 159 2.14 6.74 10.53
CA PHE A 159 3.05 5.61 10.50
C PHE A 159 2.99 4.84 11.81
N VAL A 160 3.14 3.52 11.71
CA VAL A 160 3.30 2.59 12.84
C VAL A 160 4.60 1.82 12.66
N HIS A 161 5.45 1.82 13.69
CA HIS A 161 6.65 0.99 13.74
C HIS A 161 6.29 -0.39 14.28
N PHE A 162 6.10 -1.35 13.38
CA PHE A 162 5.79 -2.72 13.76
C PHE A 162 7.05 -3.49 14.12
N SER A 163 7.02 -4.16 15.26
CA SER A 163 8.14 -4.92 15.82
C SER A 163 7.63 -6.27 16.34
N LYS A 164 8.57 -7.16 16.70
CA LYS A 164 8.27 -8.50 17.22
C LYS A 164 7.25 -8.53 18.37
N LYS A 165 7.22 -7.47 19.19
CA LYS A 165 6.24 -7.31 20.27
C LYS A 165 5.89 -5.84 20.45
N SER A 166 4.62 -5.59 20.72
CA SER A 166 4.14 -4.34 21.32
C SER A 166 4.70 -4.18 22.74
N GLU A 167 4.91 -2.95 23.19
CA GLU A 167 5.39 -2.63 24.54
C GLU A 167 4.36 -1.80 25.30
N THR A 168 4.33 -1.91 26.62
CA THR A 168 3.49 -0.99 27.43
C THR A 168 4.11 0.38 27.59
N ASP A 169 5.42 0.50 27.32
CA ASP A 169 6.24 1.70 27.45
C ASP A 169 6.98 1.93 26.13
N LEU A 170 6.65 3.01 25.40
CA LEU A 170 7.20 3.25 24.06
C LEU A 170 8.72 3.43 24.06
N ASN A 171 9.33 3.86 25.18
CA ASN A 171 10.78 4.03 25.28
C ASN A 171 11.55 2.71 25.21
N LYS A 172 10.86 1.57 25.37
CA LYS A 172 11.45 0.23 25.22
C LYS A 172 11.50 -0.25 23.78
N ILE A 173 10.81 0.45 22.86
CA ILE A 173 10.80 0.09 21.44
C ILE A 173 12.05 0.67 20.79
N ILE A 174 12.91 -0.20 20.28
CA ILE A 174 14.07 0.17 19.47
C ILE A 174 13.62 0.27 18.02
N GLU A 175 13.92 1.42 17.40
CA GLU A 175 13.71 1.62 15.96
C GLU A 175 14.95 1.18 15.19
N ASP A 176 14.83 0.14 14.38
CA ASP A 176 15.94 -0.34 13.54
C ASP A 176 16.19 0.62 12.36
N THR A 177 15.21 1.47 12.02
CA THR A 177 15.31 2.43 10.93
C THR A 177 14.65 3.77 11.27
N PRO A 178 15.28 4.90 10.92
CA PRO A 178 14.65 6.20 11.12
C PRO A 178 13.52 6.41 10.12
N ILE A 179 12.43 7.03 10.58
CA ILE A 179 11.30 7.40 9.72
C ILE A 179 11.70 8.32 8.55
N SER A 180 12.83 9.05 8.66
CA SER A 180 13.34 9.90 7.59
C SER A 180 13.68 9.13 6.32
N ASN A 181 13.94 7.82 6.39
CA ASN A 181 14.14 6.98 5.20
C ASN A 181 12.93 6.99 4.25
N TYR A 182 11.74 7.31 4.76
CA TYR A 182 10.49 7.36 3.99
C TYR A 182 10.15 8.77 3.49
N GLU A 183 10.98 9.77 3.80
CA GLU A 183 10.75 11.14 3.36
C GLU A 183 11.06 11.30 1.88
N LEU A 184 10.18 12.02 1.16
CA LEU A 184 10.35 12.23 -0.27
C LEU A 184 11.60 13.06 -0.58
N TYR A 185 11.94 14.02 0.28
CA TYR A 185 13.11 14.89 0.09
C TYR A 185 14.41 14.08 0.11
N GLU A 186 14.58 13.22 1.13
CA GLU A 186 15.71 12.27 1.24
C GLU A 186 15.78 11.29 0.06
N ASN A 187 14.66 11.09 -0.64
CA ASN A 187 14.57 10.21 -1.81
C ASN A 187 14.61 10.96 -3.15
N GLY A 188 15.03 12.23 -3.15
CA GLY A 188 15.27 13.04 -4.35
C GLY A 188 14.08 13.89 -4.79
N PHE A 189 13.10 14.15 -3.92
CA PHE A 189 11.85 14.81 -4.29
C PHE A 189 11.37 15.84 -3.25
N SER A 190 11.35 17.12 -3.65
CA SER A 190 10.76 18.20 -2.84
C SER A 190 9.25 18.29 -3.05
N HIS A 191 8.47 18.27 -1.98
CA HIS A 191 7.00 18.31 -2.02
C HIS A 191 6.42 19.72 -2.21
N LYS A 192 7.24 20.78 -2.12
CA LYS A 192 6.77 22.18 -2.04
C LYS A 192 6.01 22.66 -3.29
N ASP A 193 6.24 22.03 -4.45
CA ASP A 193 5.66 22.43 -5.74
C ASP A 193 4.67 21.40 -6.31
N TYR A 194 4.12 20.51 -5.47
CA TYR A 194 3.28 19.41 -5.93
C TYR A 194 1.93 19.38 -5.26
N VAL A 195 0.93 19.05 -6.07
CA VAL A 195 -0.37 18.57 -5.59
C VAL A 195 -0.44 17.06 -5.79
N PHE A 196 -1.25 16.38 -4.98
CA PHE A 196 -1.41 14.93 -5.12
C PHE A 196 -2.87 14.49 -5.05
N GLU A 197 -3.14 13.42 -5.78
CA GLU A 197 -4.33 12.61 -5.65
C GLU A 197 -3.99 11.40 -4.79
N GLU A 198 -4.96 10.97 -3.98
CA GLU A 198 -4.79 9.85 -3.06
C GLU A 198 -5.97 8.88 -3.17
N VAL A 199 -5.61 7.60 -3.21
CA VAL A 199 -6.51 6.46 -3.23
C VAL A 199 -6.00 5.41 -2.22
N LEU A 200 -6.94 4.77 -1.53
CA LEU A 200 -6.68 3.67 -0.62
C LEU A 200 -7.59 2.52 -1.04
N VAL A 201 -7.02 1.32 -1.19
CA VAL A 201 -7.72 0.12 -1.64
C VAL A 201 -7.27 -1.09 -0.84
N ASP A 202 -8.24 -1.90 -0.41
CA ASP A 202 -7.99 -3.20 0.20
C ASP A 202 -8.10 -4.30 -0.86
N PHE A 203 -7.07 -5.14 -0.93
CA PHE A 203 -6.97 -6.29 -1.83
C PHE A 203 -7.14 -7.58 -1.04
N LYS A 204 -7.88 -8.54 -1.61
CA LYS A 204 -7.90 -9.93 -1.15
C LYS A 204 -6.82 -10.73 -1.89
N CYS A 205 -5.58 -10.35 -1.64
CA CYS A 205 -4.37 -10.96 -2.18
C CYS A 205 -3.25 -10.76 -1.18
N ASP A 206 -2.23 -11.62 -1.23
CA ASP A 206 -1.02 -11.44 -0.44
C ASP A 206 -0.28 -10.17 -0.87
N TRP A 207 0.17 -9.39 0.11
CA TRP A 207 0.81 -8.09 -0.13
C TRP A 207 2.11 -8.20 -0.94
N SER A 208 2.87 -9.28 -0.79
CA SER A 208 4.13 -9.51 -1.51
C SER A 208 3.89 -9.68 -3.00
N ARG A 209 2.75 -10.26 -3.40
CA ARG A 209 2.33 -10.39 -4.80
C ARG A 209 1.92 -9.05 -5.41
N ILE A 210 1.31 -8.18 -4.62
CA ILE A 210 0.99 -6.82 -5.06
C ILE A 210 2.28 -6.02 -5.27
N ILE A 211 3.26 -6.17 -4.37
CA ILE A 211 4.59 -5.55 -4.55
C ILE A 211 5.27 -6.08 -5.81
N GLU A 212 5.29 -7.41 -6.02
CA GLU A 212 5.82 -8.01 -7.26
C GLU A 212 5.18 -7.38 -8.50
N ASN A 213 3.85 -7.32 -8.55
CA ASN A 213 3.10 -6.73 -9.65
C ASN A 213 3.46 -5.24 -9.87
N HIS A 214 3.55 -4.42 -8.82
CA HIS A 214 3.93 -3.01 -8.97
C HIS A 214 5.43 -2.77 -9.26
N LEU A 215 6.30 -3.77 -9.07
CA LEU A 215 7.70 -3.73 -9.49
C LEU A 215 7.89 -4.18 -10.95
N ASP A 216 6.93 -4.92 -11.51
CA ASP A 216 6.94 -5.38 -12.89
C ASP A 216 6.61 -4.23 -13.84
N ILE A 217 7.57 -3.86 -14.69
CA ILE A 217 7.34 -2.83 -15.70
C ILE A 217 6.65 -3.36 -16.96
N LEU A 218 6.71 -4.66 -17.25
CA LEU A 218 6.18 -5.20 -18.49
C LEU A 218 4.65 -5.27 -18.47
N HIS A 219 4.05 -5.58 -17.32
CA HIS A 219 2.58 -5.67 -17.25
C HIS A 219 1.89 -4.35 -17.57
N ILE A 220 2.53 -3.17 -17.36
CA ILE A 220 1.87 -1.89 -17.65
C ILE A 220 1.51 -1.74 -19.13
N PHE A 221 2.27 -2.35 -20.03
CA PHE A 221 1.99 -2.32 -21.47
C PHE A 221 0.83 -3.25 -21.83
N TRP A 222 0.79 -4.44 -21.22
CA TRP A 222 -0.15 -5.51 -21.59
C TRP A 222 -1.48 -5.44 -20.84
N VAL A 223 -1.43 -5.12 -19.55
CA VAL A 223 -2.61 -5.05 -18.68
C VAL A 223 -3.22 -3.67 -18.78
N HIS A 224 -2.42 -2.60 -18.68
CA HIS A 224 -2.92 -1.22 -18.60
C HIS A 224 -2.77 -0.40 -19.88
N GLY A 225 -2.32 -0.99 -20.99
CA GLY A 225 -2.05 -0.24 -22.24
C GLY A 225 -3.25 0.48 -22.85
N ASP A 226 -4.48 0.10 -22.48
CA ASP A 226 -5.73 0.77 -22.91
C ASP A 226 -6.30 1.71 -21.82
N THR A 227 -5.64 1.81 -20.67
CA THR A 227 -6.13 2.50 -19.47
C THR A 227 -5.23 3.65 -19.05
N ILE A 228 -3.91 3.47 -19.07
CA ILE A 228 -2.96 4.53 -18.78
C ILE A 228 -2.91 5.50 -19.97
N PRO A 229 -3.20 6.80 -19.79
CA PRO A 229 -3.21 7.78 -20.86
C PRO A 229 -1.77 8.27 -21.18
N ASP A 230 -0.87 7.35 -21.54
CA ASP A 230 0.51 7.63 -21.92
C ASP A 230 0.77 7.12 -23.35
N LYS A 231 1.39 7.95 -24.18
CA LYS A 231 1.68 7.61 -25.58
C LYS A 231 2.72 6.50 -25.70
N ASP A 232 3.61 6.41 -24.71
CA ASP A 232 4.70 5.43 -24.67
C ASP A 232 4.28 4.12 -23.97
N VAL A 233 3.06 4.05 -23.42
CA VAL A 233 2.54 2.86 -22.73
C VAL A 233 1.29 2.37 -23.45
N ASN A 234 1.46 1.51 -24.44
CA ASN A 234 0.36 0.77 -25.04
C ASN A 234 0.80 -0.59 -25.60
N LYS A 235 -0.16 -1.48 -25.85
CA LYS A 235 0.08 -2.86 -26.33
C LYS A 235 0.79 -2.95 -27.70
N ASN A 236 0.67 -1.90 -28.51
CA ASN A 236 1.22 -1.82 -29.87
C ASN A 236 2.56 -1.06 -29.92
N VAL A 237 2.99 -0.45 -28.82
CA VAL A 237 4.24 0.33 -28.69
C VAL A 237 5.05 -0.29 -27.56
N LEU A 238 5.83 -1.32 -27.90
CA LEU A 238 6.83 -1.88 -27.00
C LEU A 238 8.07 -1.00 -27.02
N VAL A 239 8.16 -0.11 -26.04
CA VAL A 239 9.37 0.69 -25.81
C VAL A 239 10.51 -0.26 -25.47
N SER A 240 11.56 -0.28 -26.29
CA SER A 240 12.79 -0.99 -25.96
C SER A 240 13.56 -0.22 -24.91
N PHE A 241 13.94 -0.87 -23.81
CA PHE A 241 14.69 -0.26 -22.73
C PHE A 241 15.91 -1.09 -22.29
N ASN A 242 16.91 -0.40 -21.73
CA ASN A 242 17.99 -1.00 -20.96
C ASN A 242 17.72 -0.73 -19.47
N GLN A 243 18.06 -1.68 -18.60
CA GLN A 243 17.82 -1.55 -17.16
C GLN A 243 19.15 -1.51 -16.39
N LYS A 244 19.26 -0.57 -15.45
CA LYS A 244 20.33 -0.48 -14.45
C LYS A 244 19.71 -0.68 -13.07
N ILE A 245 20.33 -1.50 -12.23
CA ILE A 245 19.91 -1.71 -10.84
C ILE A 245 20.97 -1.16 -9.91
N ASP A 246 20.54 -0.46 -8.87
CA ASP A 246 21.38 -0.11 -7.73
C ASP A 246 20.72 -0.64 -6.45
N ILE A 247 21.51 -1.34 -5.65
CA ILE A 247 21.08 -1.90 -4.37
C ILE A 247 21.88 -1.21 -3.31
N ASN A 248 21.24 -0.83 -2.21
CA ASN A 248 21.93 -0.36 -1.03
C ASN A 248 21.22 -0.87 0.23
N PRO A 249 21.76 -0.59 1.43
CA PRO A 249 21.16 -1.07 2.67
C PRO A 249 19.71 -0.63 2.93
N LYS A 250 19.22 0.43 2.28
CA LYS A 250 17.93 1.07 2.52
C LYS A 250 16.89 0.84 1.41
N TYR A 251 17.32 0.62 0.17
CA TYR A 251 16.43 0.45 -0.98
C TYR A 251 17.04 -0.41 -2.09
N ILE A 252 16.18 -0.93 -2.96
CA ILE A 252 16.53 -1.40 -4.30
C ILE A 252 15.97 -0.40 -5.31
N GLU A 253 16.78 0.03 -6.27
CA GLU A 253 16.36 0.93 -7.34
C GLU A 253 16.62 0.30 -8.70
N SER A 254 15.63 0.38 -9.60
CA SER A 254 15.73 0.00 -11.00
C SER A 254 15.44 1.20 -11.88
N ILE A 255 16.35 1.52 -12.78
CA ILE A 255 16.27 2.62 -13.72
C ILE A 255 16.23 2.05 -15.13
N TYR A 256 15.19 2.39 -15.88
CA TYR A 256 15.01 1.95 -17.26
C TYR A 256 15.26 3.12 -18.20
N TYR A 257 16.17 2.94 -19.16
CA TYR A 257 16.57 3.94 -20.15
C TYR A 257 16.03 3.56 -21.52
N TYR A 258 15.66 4.54 -22.35
CA TYR A 258 15.29 4.26 -23.74
C TYR A 258 16.49 3.66 -24.49
N LYS A 259 16.29 2.55 -25.20
CA LYS A 259 17.38 1.89 -25.94
C LYS A 259 17.95 2.76 -27.06
N ASN A 260 17.09 3.56 -27.69
CA ASN A 260 17.46 4.47 -28.78
C ASN A 260 18.06 5.80 -28.29
N ASP A 261 17.89 6.12 -27.01
CA ASP A 261 18.49 7.31 -26.37
C ASP A 261 18.83 6.97 -24.91
N PRO A 262 19.99 6.31 -24.67
CA PRO A 262 20.37 5.82 -23.34
C PRO A 262 20.60 6.94 -22.31
N THR A 263 20.58 8.20 -22.73
CA THR A 263 20.67 9.36 -21.81
C THR A 263 19.33 9.69 -21.16
N LYS A 264 18.22 9.21 -21.72
CA LYS A 264 16.88 9.48 -21.22
C LYS A 264 16.32 8.30 -20.43
N GLU A 265 15.86 8.62 -19.22
CA GLU A 265 15.12 7.68 -18.38
C GLU A 265 13.68 7.55 -18.88
N PHE A 266 13.23 6.32 -19.09
CA PHE A 266 11.82 5.99 -19.35
C PHE A 266 11.03 5.95 -18.05
N ILE A 267 11.51 5.17 -17.07
CA ILE A 267 10.90 5.03 -15.76
C ILE A 267 11.96 4.62 -14.73
N ARG A 268 11.75 5.03 -13.49
CA ARG A 268 12.59 4.66 -12.35
C ARG A 268 11.70 4.19 -11.22
N ILE A 269 12.01 3.00 -10.69
CA ILE A 269 11.26 2.33 -9.63
C ILE A 269 12.20 2.12 -8.46
N LYS A 270 11.83 2.61 -7.27
CA LYS A 270 12.60 2.45 -6.04
C LYS A 270 11.75 1.76 -4.98
N TYR A 271 12.19 0.58 -4.56
CA TYR A 271 11.60 -0.18 -3.46
C TYR A 271 12.31 0.13 -2.14
N ILE A 272 11.56 0.58 -1.15
CA ILE A 272 12.00 0.90 0.20
C ILE A 272 11.27 -0.06 1.15
N PRO A 273 11.98 -0.99 1.82
CA PRO A 273 11.36 -1.87 2.79
C PRO A 273 10.70 -1.11 3.94
N PRO A 274 9.68 -1.69 4.59
CA PRO A 274 9.16 -3.01 4.30
C PRO A 274 8.16 -3.04 3.14
N GLY A 275 7.57 -1.93 2.70
CA GLY A 275 6.45 -1.97 1.76
C GLY A 275 6.23 -0.75 0.89
N ARG A 276 7.20 0.16 0.75
CA ARG A 276 7.03 1.38 -0.03
C ARG A 276 7.67 1.26 -1.42
N ILE A 277 6.96 1.68 -2.47
CA ILE A 277 7.49 1.85 -3.82
C ILE A 277 7.35 3.31 -4.23
N LEU A 278 8.42 3.85 -4.83
CA LEU A 278 8.40 5.14 -5.53
C LEU A 278 8.55 4.89 -7.02
N ILE A 279 7.66 5.44 -7.84
CA ILE A 279 7.71 5.34 -9.30
C ILE A 279 7.81 6.75 -9.91
N TYR A 280 8.91 7.00 -10.62
CA TYR A 280 9.16 8.22 -11.36
C TYR A 280 9.01 7.94 -12.85
N LYS A 281 8.26 8.79 -13.57
CA LYS A 281 8.22 8.78 -15.03
C LYS A 281 9.39 9.61 -15.56
N GLY A 282 10.51 8.94 -15.78
CA GLY A 282 11.79 9.56 -16.14
C GLY A 282 12.62 10.00 -14.92
N ASP A 283 13.58 10.89 -15.16
CA ASP A 283 14.54 11.35 -14.15
C ASP A 283 13.83 12.14 -13.01
N PRO A 284 14.13 11.89 -11.71
CA PRO A 284 13.47 12.56 -10.59
C PRO A 284 13.50 14.09 -10.61
N SER A 285 14.59 14.70 -11.11
CA SER A 285 14.72 16.17 -11.15
C SER A 285 13.76 16.80 -12.16
N SER A 286 13.58 16.13 -13.30
CA SER A 286 12.75 16.60 -14.41
C SER A 286 11.32 16.04 -14.36
N SER A 287 11.09 14.95 -13.64
CA SER A 287 9.82 14.21 -13.65
C SER A 287 8.63 15.13 -13.31
N ARG A 288 7.56 14.97 -14.08
CA ARG A 288 6.29 15.68 -13.85
C ARG A 288 5.40 14.98 -12.85
N TYR A 289 5.67 13.71 -12.56
CA TYR A 289 4.85 12.83 -11.74
C TYR A 289 5.71 11.93 -10.83
N LEU A 290 5.21 11.69 -9.63
CA LEU A 290 5.75 10.68 -8.72
C LEU A 290 4.59 9.88 -8.14
N GLN A 291 4.63 8.56 -8.24
CA GLN A 291 3.73 7.70 -7.49
C GLN A 291 4.43 7.17 -6.25
N VAL A 292 3.77 7.29 -5.10
CA VAL A 292 4.17 6.68 -3.84
C VAL A 292 3.13 5.62 -3.50
N LEU A 293 3.55 4.37 -3.46
CA LEU A 293 2.70 3.23 -3.14
C LEU A 293 3.15 2.63 -1.82
N ASP A 294 2.27 2.62 -0.83
CA ASP A 294 2.49 1.96 0.46
C ASP A 294 1.66 0.68 0.52
N HIS A 295 2.34 -0.44 0.76
CA HIS A 295 1.74 -1.78 0.86
C HIS A 295 1.74 -2.21 2.31
N ILE A 296 0.55 -2.51 2.83
CA ILE A 296 0.34 -2.84 4.24
C ILE A 296 -0.21 -4.28 4.31
N PRO A 297 0.54 -5.23 4.90
CA PRO A 297 0.08 -6.60 5.10
C PRO A 297 -0.97 -6.66 6.20
N LEU A 298 -2.25 -6.59 5.84
CA LEU A 298 -3.32 -6.66 6.84
C LEU A 298 -3.47 -8.06 7.45
N GLY A 299 -3.12 -9.10 6.70
CA GLY A 299 -3.25 -10.49 7.14
C GLY A 299 -3.06 -11.48 6.00
N ASN A 300 -3.29 -12.77 6.27
CA ASN A 300 -3.19 -13.80 5.26
C ASN A 300 -4.10 -13.52 4.05
N ASN A 301 -3.51 -13.43 2.84
CA ASN A 301 -4.20 -13.06 1.60
C ASN A 301 -5.03 -11.77 1.70
N LYS A 302 -4.56 -10.81 2.49
CA LYS A 302 -5.23 -9.54 2.71
C LYS A 302 -4.21 -8.41 2.86
N ALA A 303 -4.34 -7.41 2.01
CA ALA A 303 -3.43 -6.27 1.99
C ALA A 303 -4.18 -4.98 1.75
N ARG A 304 -3.56 -3.87 2.11
CA ARG A 304 -4.00 -2.52 1.75
C ARG A 304 -2.91 -1.86 0.94
N VAL A 305 -3.32 -1.11 -0.09
CA VAL A 305 -2.44 -0.23 -0.86
C VAL A 305 -2.93 1.19 -0.71
N ILE A 306 -2.02 2.10 -0.35
CA ILE A 306 -2.25 3.54 -0.42
C ILE A 306 -1.40 4.08 -1.56
N VAL A 307 -2.03 4.74 -2.53
CA VAL A 307 -1.34 5.40 -3.63
C VAL A 307 -1.50 6.90 -3.50
N ARG A 308 -0.37 7.61 -3.41
CA ARG A 308 -0.29 9.05 -3.62
C ARG A 308 0.40 9.36 -4.93
N HIS A 309 -0.35 10.02 -5.81
CA HIS A 309 0.13 10.42 -7.12
C HIS A 309 0.39 11.92 -7.13
N TYR A 310 1.65 12.31 -7.01
CA TYR A 310 2.11 13.68 -7.04
C TYR A 310 2.29 14.16 -8.47
N ARG A 311 1.99 15.45 -8.72
CA ARG A 311 2.15 16.08 -10.04
C ARG A 311 2.52 17.57 -9.96
N LYS A 312 3.26 18.05 -10.96
CA LYS A 312 3.73 19.46 -11.08
C LYS A 312 2.76 20.42 -11.80
N PHE A 313 1.78 19.92 -12.55
CA PHE A 313 0.86 20.74 -13.36
C PHE A 313 -0.54 20.72 -12.74
N LEU A 314 -1.47 21.57 -13.23
CA LEU A 314 -2.84 21.69 -12.71
C LEU A 314 -2.90 21.91 -11.18
N GLN A 315 -1.95 22.67 -10.62
CA GLN A 315 -1.85 22.91 -9.17
C GLN A 315 -2.97 23.79 -8.63
N ASN A 316 -3.58 24.63 -9.48
CA ASN A 316 -4.66 25.52 -9.09
C ASN A 316 -5.89 24.69 -8.62
N LYS A 317 -6.24 24.84 -7.34
CA LYS A 317 -7.32 24.09 -6.69
C LYS A 317 -8.69 24.37 -7.32
N LEU A 318 -8.95 25.60 -7.74
CA LEU A 318 -10.22 25.98 -8.37
C LEU A 318 -10.38 25.29 -9.72
N LEU A 319 -9.35 25.36 -10.58
CA LEU A 319 -9.35 24.73 -11.89
C LEU A 319 -9.42 23.20 -11.81
N ASN A 320 -8.62 22.60 -10.92
CA ASN A 320 -8.67 21.15 -10.64
C ASN A 320 -10.09 20.72 -10.24
N ASN A 321 -10.68 21.44 -9.29
CA ASN A 321 -12.04 21.18 -8.85
C ASN A 321 -13.01 21.32 -10.03
N LEU A 322 -12.97 22.41 -10.79
CA LEU A 322 -13.85 22.67 -11.94
C LEU A 322 -13.83 21.53 -12.96
N LEU A 323 -12.62 21.04 -13.29
CA LEU A 323 -12.40 19.96 -14.26
C LEU A 323 -12.69 18.55 -13.70
N LEU A 324 -13.03 18.41 -12.42
CA LEU A 324 -13.18 17.11 -11.75
C LEU A 324 -11.93 16.24 -11.93
N PHE A 325 -10.74 16.86 -11.93
CA PHE A 325 -9.50 16.16 -12.25
C PHE A 325 -9.23 15.05 -11.24
N LYS A 326 -9.42 15.34 -9.94
CA LYS A 326 -9.27 14.35 -8.87
C LYS A 326 -10.17 13.13 -9.07
N GLU A 327 -11.45 13.34 -9.38
CA GLU A 327 -12.43 12.25 -9.56
C GLU A 327 -12.14 11.46 -10.84
N THR A 328 -11.73 12.12 -11.91
CA THR A 328 -11.33 11.49 -13.17
C THR A 328 -10.07 10.63 -12.97
N GLN A 329 -9.07 11.17 -12.27
CA GLN A 329 -7.85 10.45 -11.95
C GLN A 329 -8.13 9.23 -11.06
N ARG A 330 -9.03 9.35 -10.08
CA ARG A 330 -9.49 8.23 -9.25
C ARG A 330 -10.15 7.13 -10.07
N LYS A 331 -10.96 7.49 -11.06
CA LYS A 331 -11.58 6.53 -11.97
C LYS A 331 -10.53 5.70 -12.73
N ILE A 332 -9.46 6.35 -13.21
CA ILE A 332 -8.33 5.66 -13.85
C ILE A 332 -7.66 4.70 -12.86
N PHE A 333 -7.36 5.15 -11.64
CA PHE A 333 -6.75 4.30 -10.62
C PHE A 333 -7.60 3.07 -10.28
N TYR A 334 -8.92 3.23 -10.08
CA TYR A 334 -9.78 2.08 -9.79
C TYR A 334 -9.84 1.09 -10.94
N LYS A 335 -9.78 1.56 -12.19
CA LYS A 335 -9.70 0.68 -13.36
C LYS A 335 -8.38 -0.10 -13.39
N ILE A 336 -7.25 0.57 -13.17
CA ILE A 336 -5.92 -0.06 -13.06
C ILE A 336 -5.94 -1.14 -11.97
N PHE A 337 -6.41 -0.81 -10.76
CA PHE A 337 -6.47 -1.77 -9.66
C PHE A 337 -7.40 -2.96 -9.92
N ASP A 338 -8.50 -2.78 -10.66
CA ASP A 338 -9.38 -3.90 -11.05
C ASP A 338 -8.67 -4.83 -12.05
N GLU A 339 -7.95 -4.26 -13.02
CA GLU A 339 -7.12 -4.99 -13.99
C GLU A 339 -5.99 -5.77 -13.30
N ASP A 340 -5.26 -5.15 -12.35
CA ASP A 340 -4.24 -5.83 -11.53
C ASP A 340 -4.86 -6.96 -10.70
N TYR A 341 -5.98 -6.68 -10.04
CA TYR A 341 -6.63 -7.66 -9.18
C TYR A 341 -7.11 -8.89 -9.97
N MET A 342 -7.50 -8.72 -11.24
CA MET A 342 -7.83 -9.85 -12.11
C MET A 342 -6.64 -10.82 -12.25
N ILE A 343 -5.43 -10.32 -12.46
CA ILE A 343 -4.23 -11.15 -12.59
C ILE A 343 -3.86 -11.76 -11.24
N LEU A 344 -3.75 -10.93 -10.21
CA LEU A 344 -3.35 -11.33 -8.85
C LEU A 344 -4.27 -12.43 -8.29
N LYS A 345 -5.59 -12.32 -8.50
CA LYS A 345 -6.56 -13.32 -8.05
C LYS A 345 -6.29 -14.70 -8.66
N THR A 346 -5.93 -14.75 -9.94
CA THR A 346 -5.64 -16.03 -10.63
C THR A 346 -4.32 -16.64 -10.16
N GLN A 347 -3.29 -15.82 -9.95
CA GLN A 347 -2.01 -16.27 -9.38
C GLN A 347 -2.20 -16.82 -7.96
N THR A 348 -2.92 -16.10 -7.09
CA THR A 348 -3.25 -16.56 -5.74
C THR A 348 -4.06 -17.85 -5.77
N TYR A 349 -5.05 -17.98 -6.66
CA TYR A 349 -5.85 -19.19 -6.79
C TYR A 349 -4.99 -20.40 -7.18
N ASN A 350 -4.14 -20.27 -8.21
CA ASN A 350 -3.29 -21.36 -8.67
C ASN A 350 -2.31 -21.82 -7.59
N HIS A 351 -1.75 -20.88 -6.82
CA HIS A 351 -0.87 -21.21 -5.70
C HIS A 351 -1.61 -21.93 -4.56
N ASN A 352 -2.77 -21.39 -4.15
CA ASN A 352 -3.56 -21.98 -3.07
C ASN A 352 -4.11 -23.37 -3.40
N MET A 353 -4.40 -23.64 -4.67
CA MET A 353 -4.84 -24.97 -5.13
C MET A 353 -3.68 -25.94 -5.36
N GLY A 354 -2.43 -25.49 -5.23
CA GLY A 354 -1.25 -26.33 -5.48
C GLY A 354 -1.05 -26.69 -6.96
N PHE A 355 -1.67 -25.94 -7.89
CA PHE A 355 -1.50 -26.16 -9.32
C PHE A 355 -0.14 -25.69 -9.86
N ILE A 356 0.59 -24.90 -9.06
CA ILE A 356 1.92 -24.39 -9.42
C ILE A 356 2.90 -24.75 -8.31
N SER A 357 3.95 -25.48 -8.66
CA SER A 357 5.07 -25.74 -7.75
C SER A 357 6.02 -24.54 -7.69
N LYS A 358 6.78 -24.38 -6.60
CA LYS A 358 7.64 -23.18 -6.37
C LYS A 358 8.65 -22.93 -7.50
N ASP A 359 9.07 -23.97 -8.22
CA ASP A 359 10.11 -23.88 -9.25
C ASP A 359 9.55 -23.70 -10.68
N GLU A 360 8.24 -23.74 -10.86
CA GLU A 360 7.61 -23.59 -12.18
C GLU A 360 7.53 -22.14 -12.67
N ILE A 361 7.46 -21.17 -11.74
CA ILE A 361 7.45 -19.75 -12.09
C ILE A 361 8.88 -19.31 -12.41
N LYS A 362 9.09 -18.85 -13.64
CA LYS A 362 10.39 -18.34 -14.11
C LYS A 362 10.30 -16.83 -14.32
N LEU A 363 11.24 -16.11 -13.71
CA LEU A 363 11.45 -14.69 -13.97
C LEU A 363 12.19 -14.52 -15.30
N LEU A 364 11.85 -13.46 -16.03
CA LEU A 364 12.51 -13.06 -17.26
C LEU A 364 13.71 -12.13 -16.96
N GLY A 365 14.48 -11.80 -17.99
CA GLY A 365 15.67 -10.96 -17.84
C GLY A 365 15.35 -9.52 -17.40
N GLU A 366 14.12 -9.09 -17.62
CA GLU A 366 13.58 -7.77 -17.27
C GLU A 366 13.17 -7.69 -15.78
N ASP A 367 12.90 -8.85 -15.15
CA ASP A 367 12.37 -8.99 -13.79
C ASP A 367 13.46 -8.94 -12.70
N ARG A 368 14.63 -8.37 -12.99
CA ARG A 368 15.78 -8.42 -12.07
C ARG A 368 15.47 -7.79 -10.71
N ILE A 369 14.75 -6.66 -10.66
CA ILE A 369 14.34 -6.05 -9.38
C ILE A 369 13.40 -6.97 -8.57
N ILE A 370 12.52 -7.71 -9.24
CA ILE A 370 11.61 -8.68 -8.62
C ILE A 370 12.41 -9.82 -8.00
N ASN A 371 13.46 -10.31 -8.68
CA ASN A 371 14.35 -11.32 -8.11
C ASN A 371 15.03 -10.84 -6.82
N TYR A 372 15.56 -9.61 -6.80
CA TYR A 372 16.16 -9.05 -5.59
C TYR A 372 15.13 -8.84 -4.47
N PHE A 373 13.92 -8.41 -4.82
CA PHE A 373 12.81 -8.31 -3.87
C PHE A 373 12.48 -9.68 -3.25
N TRP A 374 12.32 -10.74 -4.03
CA TRP A 374 12.00 -12.08 -3.50
C TRP A 374 13.14 -12.67 -2.67
N LYS A 375 14.40 -12.48 -3.07
CA LYS A 375 15.57 -12.85 -2.26
C LYS A 375 15.54 -12.15 -0.89
N TRP A 376 15.31 -10.84 -0.88
CA TRP A 376 15.19 -10.05 0.34
C TRP A 376 13.98 -10.46 1.20
N TYR A 377 12.81 -10.63 0.57
CA TYR A 377 11.55 -10.94 1.25
C TYR A 377 11.67 -12.26 2.00
N LYS A 378 12.14 -13.32 1.32
CA LYS A 378 12.33 -14.64 1.94
C LYS A 378 13.31 -14.58 3.11
N LYS A 379 14.46 -13.93 2.94
CA LYS A 379 15.45 -13.77 4.02
C LYS A 379 14.87 -13.03 5.22
N SER A 380 14.06 -12.00 4.97
CA SER A 380 13.46 -11.16 6.01
C SER A 380 12.28 -11.85 6.69
N GLU A 381 11.49 -12.64 5.96
CA GLU A 381 10.43 -13.49 6.51
C GLU A 381 11.00 -14.57 7.43
N ASP A 382 12.08 -15.24 7.02
CA ASP A 382 12.77 -16.25 7.84
C ASP A 382 13.41 -15.64 9.10
N LYS A 383 13.94 -14.42 9.01
CA LYS A 383 14.60 -13.71 10.12
C LYS A 383 13.61 -13.14 11.13
N ASP A 384 12.62 -12.39 10.63
CA ASP A 384 11.73 -11.59 11.47
C ASP A 384 10.51 -12.41 11.91
N GLU A 385 10.14 -13.46 11.16
CA GLU A 385 9.03 -14.36 11.42
C GLU A 385 7.71 -13.63 11.77
N PRO A 386 7.29 -12.57 11.03
CA PRO A 386 6.18 -11.71 11.45
C PRO A 386 4.84 -12.44 11.53
N TRP A 387 4.72 -13.60 10.88
CA TRP A 387 3.54 -14.46 10.84
C TRP A 387 3.49 -15.53 11.96
N LYS A 388 4.52 -15.67 12.80
CA LYS A 388 4.69 -16.84 13.70
C LYS A 388 3.73 -16.88 14.89
N ASN A 389 3.20 -15.75 15.32
CA ASN A 389 2.24 -15.68 16.44
C ASN A 389 0.81 -16.06 16.04
N ILE A 390 0.58 -16.50 14.80
CA ILE A 390 -0.73 -16.89 14.28
C ILE A 390 -0.99 -18.36 14.62
N ILE A 391 -1.97 -18.62 15.49
CA ILE A 391 -2.49 -19.96 15.72
C ILE A 391 -3.17 -20.40 14.41
N LYS A 392 -2.56 -21.36 13.69
CA LYS A 392 -3.05 -21.96 12.44
C LYS A 392 -4.32 -22.83 12.60
N ASN A 393 -5.28 -22.44 13.43
CA ASN A 393 -6.60 -23.08 13.44
C ASN A 393 -7.54 -22.27 12.57
N GLN A 394 -7.49 -22.54 11.26
CA GLN A 394 -8.51 -22.11 10.31
C GLN A 394 -9.84 -22.81 10.64
N ASN A 395 -10.59 -22.23 11.58
CA ASN A 395 -12.04 -22.40 11.73
C ASN A 395 -12.54 -21.21 12.56
N HIS A 396 -12.64 -20.05 11.91
CA HIS A 396 -13.22 -18.87 12.51
C HIS A 396 -14.67 -18.71 12.02
N ASP A 397 -15.62 -18.86 12.95
CA ASP A 397 -17.07 -18.73 12.74
C ASP A 397 -17.60 -17.37 13.27
N VAL A 398 -18.69 -16.92 12.64
CA VAL A 398 -19.55 -15.73 12.82
C VAL A 398 -18.91 -14.34 12.82
N TYR A 399 -17.79 -14.10 13.52
CA TYR A 399 -17.23 -12.74 13.63
C TYR A 399 -16.35 -12.30 12.45
N GLU A 400 -15.87 -13.23 11.61
CA GLU A 400 -15.09 -12.91 10.40
C GLU A 400 -15.91 -12.27 9.26
N LYS A 401 -17.24 -12.25 9.36
CA LYS A 401 -18.12 -11.64 8.34
C LYS A 401 -18.46 -10.17 8.61
N VAL A 402 -18.04 -9.58 9.73
CA VAL A 402 -18.28 -8.17 10.03
C VAL A 402 -17.01 -7.36 9.71
N ILE A 403 -16.94 -6.88 8.46
CA ILE A 403 -16.17 -5.74 7.90
C ILE A 403 -15.42 -6.04 6.58
N PHE A 404 -15.42 -7.25 6.03
CA PHE A 404 -14.84 -7.46 4.68
C PHE A 404 -15.90 -7.88 3.66
N LYS A 405 -16.47 -6.87 2.97
CA LYS A 405 -17.32 -7.11 1.80
C LYS A 405 -16.44 -7.67 0.68
N TYR A 406 -16.83 -8.83 0.17
CA TYR A 406 -16.47 -9.30 -1.16
C TYR A 406 -17.52 -8.79 -2.15
N PRO A 407 -17.15 -8.36 -3.38
CA PRO A 407 -15.80 -8.22 -3.94
C PRO A 407 -14.97 -7.12 -3.25
N PRO A 408 -13.64 -7.01 -3.51
CA PRO A 408 -12.82 -5.89 -3.02
C PRO A 408 -13.54 -4.55 -3.18
N GLU A 409 -13.25 -3.60 -2.30
CA GLU A 409 -13.99 -2.33 -2.29
C GLU A 409 -13.84 -1.52 -3.58
N ILE A 410 -12.94 -1.90 -4.51
CA ILE A 410 -12.70 -1.26 -5.81
C ILE A 410 -14.01 -0.89 -6.53
N LYS A 411 -14.90 -1.86 -6.81
CA LYS A 411 -16.16 -1.57 -7.53
C LYS A 411 -17.09 -0.65 -6.76
N LYS A 412 -17.17 -0.82 -5.44
CA LYS A 412 -17.97 0.05 -4.55
C LYS A 412 -17.41 1.47 -4.56
N LEU A 413 -16.09 1.63 -4.46
CA LEU A 413 -15.39 2.92 -4.51
C LEU A 413 -15.55 3.58 -5.88
N GLU A 414 -15.50 2.80 -6.96
CA GLU A 414 -15.74 3.27 -8.32
C GLU A 414 -17.18 3.81 -8.47
N ILE A 415 -18.19 3.06 -8.01
CA ILE A 415 -19.59 3.50 -8.01
C ILE A 415 -19.76 4.79 -7.22
N ILE A 416 -19.21 4.87 -6.01
CA ILE A 416 -19.26 6.08 -5.17
C ILE A 416 -18.61 7.26 -5.90
N ASN A 417 -17.45 7.05 -6.52
CA ASN A 417 -16.75 8.09 -7.28
C ASN A 417 -17.55 8.55 -8.51
N ASN A 418 -18.18 7.63 -9.25
CA ASN A 418 -19.03 7.95 -10.39
C ASN A 418 -20.28 8.75 -9.97
N LEU A 419 -20.91 8.39 -8.85
CA LEU A 419 -22.02 9.17 -8.28
C LEU A 419 -21.58 10.59 -7.90
N ASP A 420 -20.38 10.73 -7.32
CA ASP A 420 -19.80 12.04 -7.00
C ASP A 420 -19.52 12.89 -8.26
N ILE A 421 -19.03 12.28 -9.34
CA ILE A 421 -18.85 12.95 -10.64
C ILE A 421 -20.19 13.47 -11.16
N ILE A 422 -21.23 12.63 -11.19
CA ILE A 422 -22.57 13.00 -11.66
C ILE A 422 -23.11 14.16 -10.82
N ARG A 423 -23.09 14.02 -9.49
CA ARG A 423 -23.58 15.04 -8.55
C ARG A 423 -22.86 16.38 -8.75
N LYS A 424 -21.53 16.37 -8.82
CA LYS A 424 -20.74 17.60 -8.97
C LYS A 424 -20.93 18.24 -10.34
N THR A 425 -21.07 17.44 -11.39
CA THR A 425 -21.37 17.95 -12.75
C THR A 425 -22.74 18.62 -12.77
N PHE A 426 -23.76 17.97 -12.20
CA PHE A 426 -25.11 18.53 -12.09
C PHE A 426 -25.13 19.85 -11.33
N VAL A 427 -24.51 19.91 -10.13
CA VAL A 427 -24.46 21.12 -9.30
C VAL A 427 -23.77 22.29 -10.01
N ARG A 428 -22.81 22.03 -10.91
CA ARG A 428 -22.03 23.10 -11.56
C ARG A 428 -22.63 23.62 -12.85
N PHE A 429 -23.22 22.75 -13.65
CA PHE A 429 -23.67 23.11 -14.98
C PHE A 429 -25.20 23.15 -15.05
N ALA A 430 -25.88 22.15 -14.49
CA ALA A 430 -27.34 22.07 -14.57
C ALA A 430 -28.02 22.94 -13.51
N ALA A 431 -27.54 22.96 -12.27
CA ALA A 431 -28.20 23.71 -11.19
C ALA A 431 -28.25 25.24 -11.42
N PRO A 432 -27.18 25.90 -11.94
CA PRO A 432 -27.26 27.33 -12.25
C PRO A 432 -28.21 27.63 -13.41
N LEU A 433 -28.24 26.76 -14.44
CA LEU A 433 -29.18 26.88 -15.57
C LEU A 433 -30.62 26.72 -15.10
N ILE A 434 -30.90 25.71 -14.26
CA ILE A 434 -32.23 25.48 -13.68
C ILE A 434 -32.63 26.65 -12.77
N PHE A 435 -31.72 27.17 -11.94
CA PHE A 435 -31.98 28.35 -11.14
C PHE A 435 -32.29 29.57 -12.00
N PHE A 436 -31.52 29.80 -13.07
CA PHE A 436 -31.79 30.89 -14.01
C PHE A 436 -33.16 30.74 -14.69
N MET A 437 -33.54 29.52 -15.08
CA MET A 437 -34.85 29.22 -15.66
C MET A 437 -36.02 29.31 -14.67
N LEU A 438 -35.76 29.26 -13.36
CA LEU A 438 -36.79 29.41 -12.31
C LEU A 438 -36.92 30.87 -11.82
N VAL A 439 -35.91 31.70 -12.06
CA VAL A 439 -35.88 33.13 -11.69
C VAL A 439 -36.38 34.02 -12.82
N ILE A 440 -36.29 33.56 -14.07
CA ILE A 440 -37.01 34.10 -15.24
C ILE A 440 -38.42 33.53 -15.24
#